data_AF-A0A7Z9IQZ0-F1
#
_entry.id   AF-A0A7Z9IQZ0-F1
#
_cell.length_a   1.000
_cell.length_b   1.000
_cell.length_c   1.000
_cell.angle_alpha   90.00
_cell.angle_beta   90.00
_cell.angle_gamma   90.00
#
_symmetry.space_group_name_H-M   'P 1'
#
loop_
_entity.id
_entity.type
_entity.pdbx_description
1 polymer ?
#
loop_
_entity_poly.entity_id
_entity_poly.type
_entity_poly.pdbx_seq_one_letter_code
_entity_poly.pdbx_strand_id
1 'polypeptide(L)'
;MMGRFRLTMKKVALLLIYICFNVLFGQIVYQTEIQPIFNNNCGNCHLGNSAGGLNLSNYNNLMAGGNNGAVIVPFDHANSLLWQRVNNGSMPPGSNPDLSASEIDLIAQWIDEGALENPAYSGPVWYISIAGSDETGDGSEENPFATIQKGIDFSSEGDTVLVAAGTHVENINFNGKNIVVGSMYLTSGDSSYISSTIIDGNQNGSVVIFESGEDSTALFTGFSITNGLAGSGGGIYILGASPTLTNVTISGNSTGILGRGGGIYCDNSNSTLTNVTITDNLASTFGGGMYCRENSNLTLTYVTITGNSSGYGGGGIYVSYISNPSLENVTITDNTVLEGAGGGIYCHAGSGPVLVNCILWNNLPHEIYFHQFGDSNSVTIAYSDIQGGEGVIVTNDNGMVYWEEGNIDANPLFCNLDNGDFTLAENSPCAGAGENGVNMGAFGVGCEAMLSPQEDVISVKFSLHQNYPNPFNPVTTLRYDLPEDALVRITIYDMMGRIVKTLINSKLTTGFKSIQWNATNDAGSPVSAGLYLYTIEAGDPSASSGHSFRQTRKMVLLK
;
A
#
# COMPACT_ATOMS: atom_id res chain seq x y z
N MET A 1 46.50 16.10 1.91
CA MET A 1 45.25 16.39 2.65
C MET A 1 44.28 15.20 2.76
N MET A 2 44.41 14.11 1.99
CA MET A 2 43.51 12.94 2.07
C MET A 2 43.73 11.98 3.26
N GLY A 3 44.86 12.06 3.98
CA GLY A 3 45.17 11.14 5.09
C GLY A 3 44.55 11.51 6.45
N ARG A 4 44.20 12.79 6.67
CA ARG A 4 43.61 13.25 7.95
C ARG A 4 42.08 13.14 8.00
N PHE A 5 41.40 13.08 6.85
CA PHE A 5 39.94 12.89 6.77
C PHE A 5 39.49 11.43 7.00
N ARG A 6 40.33 10.44 6.64
CA ARG A 6 40.02 9.02 6.86
C ARG A 6 40.14 8.58 8.32
N LEU A 7 40.96 9.28 9.12
CA LEU A 7 41.16 8.94 10.54
C LEU A 7 40.05 9.50 11.45
N THR A 8 39.45 10.63 11.08
CA THR A 8 38.28 11.22 11.75
C THR A 8 37.00 10.46 11.43
N MET A 9 36.77 10.04 10.18
CA MET A 9 35.61 9.20 9.85
C MET A 9 35.64 7.82 10.52
N LYS A 10 36.80 7.18 10.70
CA LYS A 10 36.88 5.91 11.45
C LYS A 10 36.63 6.07 12.94
N LYS A 11 36.98 7.21 13.54
CA LYS A 11 36.68 7.51 14.95
C LYS A 11 35.23 7.94 15.17
N VAL A 12 34.64 8.68 14.23
CA VAL A 12 33.22 9.06 14.24
C VAL A 12 32.34 7.85 13.94
N ALA A 13 32.74 6.95 13.03
CA ALA A 13 32.06 5.68 12.79
C ALA A 13 32.21 4.71 13.97
N LEU A 14 33.37 4.62 14.64
CA LEU A 14 33.47 3.83 15.88
C LEU A 14 32.67 4.43 17.04
N LEU A 15 32.59 5.76 17.14
CA LEU A 15 31.81 6.45 18.19
C LEU A 15 30.31 6.36 17.91
N LEU A 16 29.88 6.45 16.64
CA LEU A 16 28.51 6.17 16.20
C LEU A 16 28.18 4.68 16.33
N ILE A 17 29.12 3.76 16.08
CA ILE A 17 28.90 2.33 16.33
C ILE A 17 28.84 2.04 17.83
N TYR A 18 29.56 2.77 18.68
CA TYR A 18 29.51 2.65 20.15
C TYR A 18 28.24 3.28 20.75
N ILE A 19 27.78 4.40 20.19
CA ILE A 19 26.49 5.02 20.54
C ILE A 19 25.35 4.15 19.99
N CYS A 20 25.43 3.64 18.76
CA CYS A 20 24.48 2.67 18.21
C CYS A 20 24.50 1.33 18.97
N PHE A 21 25.63 0.88 19.53
CA PHE A 21 25.68 -0.36 20.33
C PHE A 21 24.89 -0.24 21.64
N ASN A 22 24.81 0.96 22.23
CA ASN A 22 23.99 1.22 23.42
C ASN A 22 22.57 1.70 23.09
N VAL A 23 22.30 2.08 21.84
CA VAL A 23 20.96 2.51 21.36
C VAL A 23 20.21 1.36 20.68
N LEU A 24 20.89 0.26 20.36
CA LEU A 24 20.29 -0.96 19.79
C LEU A 24 19.66 -1.89 20.84
N PHE A 25 19.93 -1.67 22.12
CA PHE A 25 19.34 -2.43 23.22
C PHE A 25 18.58 -1.46 24.12
N GLY A 26 17.35 -1.80 24.47
CA GLY A 26 16.54 -1.02 25.41
C GLY A 26 17.24 -0.85 26.77
N GLN A 27 16.76 0.10 27.57
CA GLN A 27 17.27 0.34 28.92
C GLN A 27 17.18 -0.94 29.78
N ILE A 28 18.19 -1.19 30.61
CA ILE A 28 18.31 -2.45 31.37
C ILE A 28 17.19 -2.57 32.41
N VAL A 29 16.46 -3.68 32.35
CA VAL A 29 15.35 -3.99 33.28
C VAL A 29 15.89 -4.77 34.48
N TYR A 30 15.78 -4.18 35.67
CA TYR A 30 16.38 -4.73 36.88
C TYR A 30 15.96 -6.19 37.15
N GLN A 31 14.66 -6.49 37.04
CA GLN A 31 14.12 -7.80 37.44
C GLN A 31 14.58 -8.95 36.54
N THR A 32 14.77 -8.71 35.25
CA THR A 32 15.11 -9.74 34.25
C THR A 32 16.61 -9.84 33.99
N GLU A 33 17.36 -8.76 34.18
CA GLU A 33 18.76 -8.69 33.79
C GLU A 33 19.73 -8.57 34.97
N ILE A 34 19.36 -7.82 36.02
CA ILE A 34 20.24 -7.55 37.18
C ILE A 34 19.96 -8.47 38.36
N GLN A 35 18.68 -8.65 38.73
CA GLN A 35 18.28 -9.49 39.86
C GLN A 35 18.76 -10.95 39.72
N PRO A 36 18.78 -11.58 38.52
CA PRO A 36 19.34 -12.92 38.37
C PRO A 36 20.83 -13.00 38.69
N ILE A 37 21.63 -11.98 38.35
CA ILE A 37 23.06 -11.92 38.67
C ILE A 37 23.23 -11.97 40.20
N PHE A 38 22.45 -11.16 40.93
CA PHE A 38 22.53 -11.16 42.39
C PHE A 38 22.00 -12.45 43.02
N ASN A 39 20.95 -13.05 42.47
CA ASN A 39 20.43 -14.33 42.96
C ASN A 39 21.46 -15.45 42.81
N ASN A 40 22.13 -15.51 41.65
CA ASN A 40 23.06 -16.58 41.32
C ASN A 40 24.40 -16.44 42.05
N ASN A 41 24.91 -15.21 42.18
CA ASN A 41 26.29 -14.96 42.60
C ASN A 41 26.41 -14.35 44.01
N CYS A 42 25.38 -13.62 44.46
CA CYS A 42 25.37 -12.94 45.76
C CYS A 42 24.38 -13.58 46.76
N GLY A 43 23.60 -14.55 46.30
CA GLY A 43 22.42 -15.05 46.97
C GLY A 43 22.68 -15.64 48.36
N ASN A 44 23.76 -16.41 48.47
CA ASN A 44 24.12 -17.16 49.68
C ASN A 44 24.47 -16.28 50.88
N CYS A 45 24.82 -15.00 50.67
CA CYS A 45 25.24 -14.08 51.72
C CYS A 45 24.34 -12.85 51.86
N HIS A 46 23.59 -12.47 50.81
CA HIS A 46 22.84 -11.20 50.75
C HIS A 46 21.32 -11.32 50.58
N LEU A 47 20.71 -12.51 50.68
CA LEU A 47 19.23 -12.68 50.55
C LEU A 47 18.46 -12.71 51.88
N GLY A 48 19.13 -12.52 53.01
CA GLY A 48 18.53 -12.43 54.34
C GLY A 48 19.55 -12.74 55.44
N ASN A 49 19.83 -11.75 56.29
CA ASN A 49 20.85 -11.77 57.36
C ASN A 49 22.32 -11.67 56.91
N SER A 50 22.63 -10.65 56.09
CA SER A 50 24.01 -10.30 55.74
C SER A 50 24.71 -9.49 56.84
N ALA A 51 26.02 -9.67 56.99
CA ALA A 51 26.84 -8.78 57.81
C ALA A 51 26.83 -7.37 57.19
N GLY A 52 26.39 -6.37 57.97
CA GLY A 52 26.27 -4.99 57.50
C GLY A 52 24.90 -4.61 56.92
N GLY A 53 23.91 -5.52 56.96
CA GLY A 53 22.50 -5.20 56.69
C GLY A 53 22.11 -5.02 55.22
N LEU A 54 23.04 -5.20 54.28
CA LEU A 54 22.76 -5.11 52.83
C LEU A 54 21.94 -6.31 52.35
N ASN A 55 20.78 -6.05 51.78
CA ASN A 55 19.89 -7.09 51.25
C ASN A 55 19.68 -6.90 49.74
N LEU A 56 19.99 -7.92 48.95
CA LEU A 56 19.92 -7.93 47.49
C LEU A 56 18.74 -8.76 46.96
N SER A 57 17.77 -9.10 47.81
CA SER A 57 16.67 -10.01 47.45
C SER A 57 15.59 -9.40 46.56
N ASN A 58 15.55 -8.07 46.46
CA ASN A 58 14.72 -7.32 45.54
C ASN A 58 15.26 -5.90 45.39
N TYR A 59 14.73 -5.19 44.39
CA TYR A 59 15.08 -3.82 44.08
C TYR A 59 14.99 -2.87 45.30
N ASN A 60 13.86 -2.87 45.99
CA ASN A 60 13.63 -1.97 47.13
C ASN A 60 14.67 -2.16 48.24
N ASN A 61 15.04 -3.41 48.51
CA ASN A 61 16.06 -3.75 49.51
C ASN A 61 17.46 -3.32 49.06
N LEU A 62 17.80 -3.51 47.77
CA LEU A 62 19.07 -3.05 47.20
C LEU A 62 19.19 -1.53 47.30
N MET A 63 18.15 -0.81 46.87
CA MET A 63 18.13 0.65 46.85
C MET A 63 18.08 1.27 48.24
N ALA A 64 17.54 0.56 49.25
CA ALA A 64 17.63 0.96 50.65
C ALA A 64 19.07 0.93 51.21
N GLY A 65 19.96 0.15 50.59
CA GLY A 65 21.35 0.02 51.00
C GLY A 65 21.56 -0.84 52.25
N GLY A 66 22.68 -0.63 52.94
CA GLY A 66 23.01 -1.34 54.19
C GLY A 66 23.12 -0.39 55.38
N ASN A 67 23.64 -0.88 56.50
CA ASN A 67 23.84 -0.10 57.73
C ASN A 67 24.76 1.11 57.55
N ASN A 68 25.56 1.14 56.48
CA ASN A 68 26.49 2.22 56.15
C ASN A 68 25.96 3.17 55.06
N GLY A 69 24.66 3.06 54.71
CA GLY A 69 24.01 3.91 53.70
C GLY A 69 23.83 3.22 52.35
N ALA A 70 23.49 4.04 51.35
CA ALA A 70 23.24 3.59 49.98
C ALA A 70 24.46 2.90 49.37
N VAL A 71 24.21 1.83 48.62
CA VAL A 71 25.26 1.10 47.88
C VAL A 71 25.21 1.34 46.37
N ILE A 72 24.13 1.97 45.89
CA ILE A 72 23.91 2.42 44.52
C ILE A 72 23.79 3.94 44.52
N VAL A 73 24.47 4.58 43.59
CA VAL A 73 24.35 6.00 43.24
C VAL A 73 23.86 6.04 41.79
N PRO A 74 22.56 6.30 41.54
CA PRO A 74 22.01 6.40 40.20
C PRO A 74 22.81 7.36 39.31
N PHE A 75 23.00 7.00 38.04
CA PHE A 75 23.77 7.73 37.03
C PHE A 75 25.29 7.81 37.29
N ASP A 76 25.80 7.06 38.27
CA ASP A 76 27.22 7.08 38.64
C ASP A 76 27.68 5.73 39.19
N HIS A 77 27.95 4.77 38.29
CA HIS A 77 28.47 3.47 38.71
C HIS A 77 29.83 3.59 39.41
N ALA A 78 30.65 4.57 39.03
CA ALA A 78 32.00 4.75 39.56
C ALA A 78 31.99 5.10 41.06
N ASN A 79 30.97 5.83 41.53
CA ASN A 79 30.75 6.14 42.94
C ASN A 79 29.79 5.17 43.66
N SER A 80 29.25 4.18 42.95
CA SER A 80 28.40 3.15 43.55
C SER A 80 29.23 2.08 44.26
N LEU A 81 29.09 2.01 45.59
CA LEU A 81 29.86 1.09 46.43
C LEU A 81 29.69 -0.38 46.00
N LEU A 82 28.49 -0.78 45.59
CA LEU A 82 28.24 -2.14 45.10
C LEU A 82 29.13 -2.46 43.90
N TRP A 83 29.11 -1.60 42.87
CA TRP A 83 29.91 -1.80 41.67
C TRP A 83 31.41 -1.79 41.98
N GLN A 84 31.89 -0.87 42.82
CA GLN A 84 33.30 -0.82 43.24
C GLN A 84 33.79 -2.14 43.85
N ARG A 85 32.95 -2.81 44.65
CA ARG A 85 33.29 -4.08 45.33
C ARG A 85 33.28 -5.27 44.37
N VAL A 86 32.39 -5.26 43.39
CA VAL A 86 32.31 -6.31 42.38
C VAL A 86 33.43 -6.15 41.35
N ASN A 87 33.63 -4.93 40.81
CA ASN A 87 34.65 -4.64 39.80
C ASN A 87 36.09 -4.86 40.30
N ASN A 88 36.38 -4.63 41.58
CA ASN A 88 37.71 -4.90 42.14
C ASN A 88 37.89 -6.35 42.64
N GLY A 89 36.90 -7.22 42.41
CA GLY A 89 36.92 -8.64 42.78
C GLY A 89 36.86 -8.90 44.30
N SER A 90 36.51 -7.91 45.11
CA SER A 90 36.33 -8.10 46.56
C SER A 90 35.04 -8.85 46.89
N MET A 91 34.06 -8.83 45.98
CA MET A 91 32.78 -9.51 46.12
C MET A 91 32.35 -10.17 44.80
N PRO A 92 31.81 -11.39 44.86
CA PRO A 92 31.71 -12.24 46.06
C PRO A 92 33.09 -12.87 46.43
N PRO A 93 33.27 -13.35 47.68
CA PRO A 93 34.55 -13.84 48.16
C PRO A 93 34.81 -15.30 47.68
N GLY A 94 35.69 -15.47 46.70
CA GLY A 94 36.05 -16.79 46.16
C GLY A 94 36.99 -16.69 44.95
N SER A 95 37.78 -17.75 44.67
CA SER A 95 38.73 -17.76 43.54
C SER A 95 38.09 -18.22 42.23
N ASN A 96 37.55 -17.25 41.49
CA ASN A 96 37.33 -17.13 40.03
C ASN A 96 36.59 -18.25 39.23
N PRO A 97 35.61 -17.90 38.36
CA PRO A 97 34.91 -16.63 38.24
C PRO A 97 33.56 -16.67 38.96
N ASP A 98 33.40 -15.79 39.93
CA ASP A 98 32.11 -15.61 40.58
C ASP A 98 31.22 -14.58 39.85
N LEU A 99 31.79 -13.64 39.09
CA LEU A 99 31.09 -12.85 38.05
C LEU A 99 31.99 -12.68 36.81
N SER A 100 31.38 -12.72 35.64
CA SER A 100 32.01 -12.42 34.35
C SER A 100 32.15 -10.91 34.11
N ALA A 101 33.09 -10.51 33.26
CA ALA A 101 33.25 -9.10 32.86
C ALA A 101 31.94 -8.51 32.30
N SER A 102 31.19 -9.28 31.51
CA SER A 102 29.88 -8.88 30.97
C SER A 102 28.83 -8.64 32.05
N GLU A 103 28.79 -9.42 33.13
CA GLU A 103 27.87 -9.17 34.25
C GLU A 103 28.24 -7.90 35.03
N ILE A 104 29.54 -7.63 35.18
CA ILE A 104 30.04 -6.41 35.82
C ILE A 104 29.70 -5.17 34.98
N ASP A 105 29.90 -5.27 33.66
CA ASP A 105 29.57 -4.21 32.71
C ASP A 105 28.05 -3.97 32.67
N LEU A 106 27.23 -5.02 32.72
CA LEU A 106 25.77 -4.90 32.77
C LEU A 106 25.29 -4.18 34.04
N ILE A 107 25.86 -4.51 35.21
CA ILE A 107 25.57 -3.79 36.46
C ILE A 107 26.01 -2.32 36.35
N ALA A 108 27.17 -2.04 35.74
CA ALA A 108 27.66 -0.67 35.54
C ALA A 108 26.68 0.14 34.68
N GLN A 109 26.28 -0.43 33.54
CA GLN A 109 25.38 0.19 32.59
C GLN A 109 24.01 0.46 33.24
N TRP A 110 23.44 -0.51 33.96
CA TRP A 110 22.16 -0.31 34.66
C TRP A 110 22.22 0.85 35.66
N ILE A 111 23.33 1.00 36.39
CA ILE A 111 23.50 2.11 37.31
C ILE A 111 23.61 3.44 36.56
N ASP A 112 24.40 3.50 35.50
CA ASP A 112 24.59 4.70 34.67
C ASP A 112 23.29 5.13 33.98
N GLU A 113 22.39 4.18 33.70
CA GLU A 113 21.05 4.42 33.19
C GLU A 113 20.07 4.92 34.27
N GLY A 114 20.52 5.12 35.49
CA GLY A 114 19.72 5.66 36.59
C GLY A 114 19.20 4.61 37.58
N ALA A 115 19.68 3.36 37.48
CA ALA A 115 19.35 2.26 38.38
C ALA A 115 17.84 2.08 38.60
N LEU A 116 17.04 2.17 37.53
CA LEU A 116 15.58 2.04 37.61
C LEU A 116 15.16 0.58 37.75
N GLU A 117 14.05 0.34 38.48
CA GLU A 117 13.48 -1.01 38.59
C GLU A 117 12.87 -1.45 37.26
N ASN A 118 12.04 -0.59 36.69
CA ASN A 118 11.35 -0.76 35.42
C ASN A 118 11.51 0.55 34.63
N PRO A 119 12.50 0.64 33.74
CA PRO A 119 12.64 1.80 32.88
C PRO A 119 11.44 1.94 31.93
N ALA A 120 11.07 3.19 31.59
CA ALA A 120 10.07 3.42 30.57
C ALA A 120 10.64 3.06 29.19
N TYR A 121 9.86 2.32 28.40
CA TYR A 121 10.25 2.04 27.02
C TYR A 121 10.45 3.34 26.24
N SER A 122 11.55 3.44 25.50
CA SER A 122 11.99 4.68 24.84
C SER A 122 12.21 4.52 23.33
N GLY A 123 11.68 3.45 22.73
CA GLY A 123 11.88 3.13 21.33
C GLY A 123 13.25 2.48 21.05
N PRO A 124 13.76 2.56 19.81
CA PRO A 124 13.23 3.32 18.66
C PRO A 124 12.09 2.62 17.89
N VAL A 125 11.66 1.43 18.32
CA VAL A 125 10.60 0.65 17.64
C VAL A 125 9.34 0.61 18.51
N TRP A 126 8.26 1.24 18.10
CA TRP A 126 6.98 1.25 18.81
C TRP A 126 6.07 0.17 18.27
N TYR A 127 5.74 -0.82 19.10
CA TYR A 127 4.96 -1.99 18.70
C TYR A 127 3.46 -1.72 18.86
N ILE A 128 2.70 -2.07 17.82
CA ILE A 128 1.24 -1.92 17.77
C ILE A 128 0.58 -3.29 17.61
N SER A 129 -0.46 -3.54 18.41
CA SER A 129 -1.27 -4.75 18.31
C SER A 129 -2.71 -4.46 18.73
N ILE A 130 -3.69 -5.03 18.02
CA ILE A 130 -5.12 -4.92 18.39
C ILE A 130 -5.44 -5.53 19.78
N ALA A 131 -4.52 -6.34 20.33
CA ALA A 131 -4.61 -6.87 21.70
C ALA A 131 -3.84 -6.04 22.74
N GLY A 132 -3.15 -4.98 22.30
CA GLY A 132 -2.44 -4.03 23.14
C GLY A 132 -3.36 -3.06 23.88
N SER A 133 -2.79 -2.01 24.46
CA SER A 133 -3.54 -1.01 25.24
C SER A 133 -2.93 0.39 25.10
N ASP A 134 -3.74 1.39 24.76
CA ASP A 134 -3.29 2.79 24.74
C ASP A 134 -3.30 3.45 26.13
N GLU A 135 -3.97 2.82 27.10
CA GLU A 135 -4.03 3.26 28.49
C GLU A 135 -2.86 2.72 29.33
N THR A 136 -2.48 1.47 29.08
CA THR A 136 -1.51 0.73 29.92
C THR A 136 -0.33 0.15 29.15
N GLY A 137 -0.37 0.11 27.82
CA GLY A 137 0.78 -0.29 27.01
C GLY A 137 1.86 0.79 27.08
N ASP A 138 3.11 0.37 27.04
CA ASP A 138 4.28 1.27 26.99
C ASP A 138 4.90 1.33 25.59
N GLY A 139 4.39 0.53 24.64
CA GLY A 139 4.83 0.49 23.25
C GLY A 139 6.01 -0.46 22.99
N SER A 140 6.46 -1.20 24.00
CA SER A 140 7.38 -2.34 23.84
C SER A 140 6.70 -3.54 23.17
N GLU A 141 7.48 -4.55 22.77
CA GLU A 141 6.95 -5.79 22.20
C GLU A 141 6.07 -6.55 23.20
N GLU A 142 6.43 -6.52 24.48
CA GLU A 142 5.71 -7.19 25.57
C GLU A 142 4.43 -6.46 25.97
N ASN A 143 4.40 -5.13 25.87
CA ASN A 143 3.25 -4.29 26.22
C ASN A 143 2.94 -3.26 25.12
N PRO A 144 2.50 -3.73 23.93
CA PRO A 144 2.31 -2.86 22.76
C PRO A 144 1.16 -1.88 22.96
N PHE A 145 1.18 -0.79 22.21
CA PHE A 145 0.02 0.09 22.07
C PHE A 145 -1.09 -0.59 21.26
N ALA A 146 -2.34 -0.13 21.46
CA ALA A 146 -3.50 -0.66 20.78
C ALA A 146 -3.69 -0.04 19.38
N THR A 147 -3.40 1.25 19.23
CA THR A 147 -3.63 2.00 17.98
C THR A 147 -2.34 2.45 17.31
N ILE A 148 -2.35 2.52 15.98
CA ILE A 148 -1.20 2.98 15.20
C ILE A 148 -0.94 4.45 15.50
N GLN A 149 -1.99 5.27 15.60
CA GLN A 149 -1.82 6.70 15.92
C GLN A 149 -1.10 6.91 17.24
N LYS A 150 -1.36 6.09 18.27
CA LYS A 150 -0.63 6.17 19.55
C LYS A 150 0.86 5.94 19.37
N GLY A 151 1.27 4.96 18.56
CA GLY A 151 2.68 4.74 18.24
C GLY A 151 3.29 5.92 17.51
N ILE A 152 2.58 6.49 16.53
CA ILE A 152 3.02 7.70 15.81
C ILE A 152 3.22 8.86 16.79
N ASP A 153 2.27 9.08 17.71
CA ASP A 153 2.33 10.18 18.66
C ASP A 153 3.54 10.09 19.61
N PHE A 154 3.91 8.87 20.02
CA PHE A 154 5.07 8.58 20.87
C PHE A 154 6.40 8.58 20.11
N SER A 155 6.37 8.32 18.80
CA SER A 155 7.56 8.27 17.97
C SER A 155 8.28 9.61 17.84
N SER A 156 9.60 9.57 17.77
CA SER A 156 10.49 10.66 17.37
C SER A 156 10.97 10.49 15.92
N GLU A 157 11.55 11.53 15.32
CA GLU A 157 12.14 11.45 13.97
C GLU A 157 13.06 10.23 13.81
N GLY A 158 12.85 9.43 12.77
CA GLY A 158 13.61 8.21 12.49
C GLY A 158 13.16 6.95 13.24
N ASP A 159 12.21 7.05 14.17
CA ASP A 159 11.64 5.87 14.83
C ASP A 159 10.82 5.01 13.86
N THR A 160 10.51 3.79 14.30
CA THR A 160 9.66 2.84 13.58
C THR A 160 8.41 2.53 14.40
N VAL A 161 7.23 2.64 13.81
CA VAL A 161 5.98 2.08 14.31
C VAL A 161 5.77 0.74 13.60
N LEU A 162 5.92 -0.37 14.34
CA LEU A 162 5.84 -1.73 13.82
C LEU A 162 4.49 -2.36 14.19
N VAL A 163 3.69 -2.68 13.18
CA VAL A 163 2.28 -3.02 13.34
C VAL A 163 2.03 -4.51 13.11
N ALA A 164 1.48 -5.18 14.13
CA ALA A 164 1.03 -6.56 14.05
C ALA A 164 -0.20 -6.71 13.15
N ALA A 165 -0.36 -7.90 12.56
CA ALA A 165 -1.51 -8.24 11.74
C ALA A 165 -2.83 -8.06 12.50
N GLY A 166 -3.86 -7.63 11.79
CA GLY A 166 -5.15 -7.28 12.34
C GLY A 166 -5.84 -6.20 11.52
N THR A 167 -7.11 -5.96 11.82
CA THR A 167 -7.86 -4.82 11.30
C THR A 167 -7.85 -3.71 12.34
N HIS A 168 -7.11 -2.66 12.04
CA HIS A 168 -6.99 -1.44 12.82
C HIS A 168 -8.02 -0.43 12.31
N VAL A 169 -9.06 -0.18 13.11
CA VAL A 169 -10.16 0.72 12.72
C VAL A 169 -9.83 2.13 13.20
N GLU A 170 -9.17 2.91 12.37
CA GLU A 170 -8.70 4.25 12.69
C GLU A 170 -8.34 5.06 11.42
N ASN A 171 -8.04 6.34 11.63
CA ASN A 171 -7.43 7.22 10.62
C ASN A 171 -6.11 7.72 11.20
N ILE A 172 -5.02 7.61 10.44
CA ILE A 172 -3.69 7.98 10.92
C ILE A 172 -3.16 9.25 10.25
N ASN A 173 -2.43 10.06 11.01
CA ASN A 173 -1.70 11.24 10.55
C ASN A 173 -0.26 11.15 11.04
N PHE A 174 0.70 11.27 10.12
CA PHE A 174 2.12 11.27 10.44
C PHE A 174 2.57 12.50 11.26
N ASN A 175 1.73 13.53 11.35
CA ASN A 175 1.94 14.73 12.16
C ASN A 175 3.27 15.45 11.85
N GLY A 176 3.73 15.39 10.59
CA GLY A 176 4.96 16.02 10.13
C GLY A 176 6.23 15.25 10.50
N LYS A 177 6.10 14.03 11.03
CA LYS A 177 7.23 13.22 11.46
C LYS A 177 7.76 12.37 10.31
N ASN A 178 9.08 12.34 10.15
CA ASN A 178 9.74 11.42 9.24
C ASN A 178 10.11 10.12 9.95
N ILE A 179 9.09 9.26 10.07
CA ILE A 179 9.17 7.95 10.72
C ILE A 179 8.86 6.84 9.73
N VAL A 180 9.19 5.61 10.12
CA VAL A 180 8.74 4.42 9.41
C VAL A 180 7.47 3.90 10.07
N VAL A 181 6.36 3.82 9.35
CA VAL A 181 5.18 3.07 9.77
C VAL A 181 5.10 1.84 8.88
N GLY A 182 5.32 0.66 9.46
CA GLY A 182 5.43 -0.60 8.74
C GLY A 182 4.66 -1.72 9.41
N SER A 183 4.05 -2.60 8.62
CA SER A 183 3.58 -3.88 9.16
C SER A 183 4.76 -4.83 9.42
N MET A 184 4.46 -6.01 9.97
CA MET A 184 5.45 -7.10 10.10
C MET A 184 6.07 -7.55 8.77
N TYR A 185 5.54 -7.13 7.61
CA TYR A 185 6.23 -7.28 6.32
C TYR A 185 7.64 -6.66 6.35
N LEU A 186 7.79 -5.52 7.03
CA LEU A 186 9.05 -4.76 7.11
C LEU A 186 10.22 -5.60 7.65
N THR A 187 9.95 -6.46 8.63
CA THR A 187 10.98 -7.26 9.32
C THR A 187 11.03 -8.71 8.85
N SER A 188 9.89 -9.27 8.42
CA SER A 188 9.80 -10.67 7.99
C SER A 188 10.03 -10.89 6.49
N GLY A 189 9.73 -9.90 5.66
CA GLY A 189 9.64 -10.04 4.20
C GLY A 189 8.47 -10.91 3.72
N ASP A 190 7.60 -11.39 4.61
CA ASP A 190 6.44 -12.21 4.26
C ASP A 190 5.29 -11.33 3.74
N SER A 191 5.01 -11.45 2.45
CA SER A 191 3.97 -10.67 1.76
C SER A 191 2.56 -10.90 2.29
N SER A 192 2.31 -11.98 3.04
CA SER A 192 0.98 -12.22 3.65
C SER A 192 0.58 -11.09 4.61
N TYR A 193 1.57 -10.46 5.27
CA TYR A 193 1.33 -9.33 6.18
C TYR A 193 0.77 -8.09 5.50
N ILE A 194 0.97 -7.91 4.19
CA ILE A 194 0.37 -6.80 3.43
C ILE A 194 -1.14 -6.93 3.44
N SER A 195 -1.65 -8.14 3.17
CA SER A 195 -3.09 -8.41 3.11
C SER A 195 -3.75 -8.57 4.49
N SER A 196 -2.99 -8.97 5.52
CA SER A 196 -3.52 -9.24 6.86
C SER A 196 -3.37 -8.07 7.83
N THR A 197 -2.67 -7.00 7.46
CA THR A 197 -2.53 -5.79 8.28
C THR A 197 -3.30 -4.65 7.62
N ILE A 198 -4.54 -4.48 8.08
CA ILE A 198 -5.53 -3.64 7.43
C ILE A 198 -5.74 -2.38 8.28
N ILE A 199 -5.69 -1.20 7.66
CA ILE A 199 -6.21 0.04 8.27
C ILE A 199 -7.57 0.33 7.62
N ASP A 200 -8.62 0.30 8.43
CA ASP A 200 -10.00 0.52 8.01
C ASP A 200 -10.45 1.92 8.47
N GLY A 201 -10.64 2.83 7.52
CA GLY A 201 -11.10 4.20 7.78
C GLY A 201 -12.57 4.32 8.19
N ASN A 202 -13.31 3.20 8.26
CA ASN A 202 -14.68 3.11 8.77
C ASN A 202 -15.67 4.11 8.15
N GLN A 203 -15.49 4.40 6.85
CA GLN A 203 -16.25 5.38 6.07
C GLN A 203 -16.20 6.79 6.67
N ASN A 204 -15.07 7.17 7.25
CA ASN A 204 -14.89 8.47 7.86
C ASN A 204 -13.48 9.02 7.62
N GLY A 205 -13.38 10.08 6.82
CA GLY A 205 -12.10 10.73 6.54
C GLY A 205 -11.15 9.91 5.68
N SER A 206 -9.94 10.44 5.49
CA SER A 206 -8.84 9.77 4.80
C SER A 206 -8.23 8.72 5.72
N VAL A 207 -7.89 7.53 5.21
CA VAL A 207 -7.29 6.47 6.04
C VAL A 207 -5.89 6.87 6.52
N VAL A 208 -5.08 7.46 5.64
CA VAL A 208 -3.72 7.91 5.93
C VAL A 208 -3.54 9.36 5.48
N ILE A 209 -2.94 10.19 6.34
CA ILE A 209 -2.75 11.63 6.11
C ILE A 209 -1.28 12.00 6.24
N PHE A 210 -0.80 12.77 5.25
CA PHE A 210 0.49 13.46 5.23
C PHE A 210 0.25 14.92 4.84
N GLU A 211 0.32 15.85 5.79
CA GLU A 211 -0.05 17.26 5.55
C GLU A 211 0.81 18.28 6.30
N SER A 212 1.93 17.85 6.88
CA SER A 212 2.73 18.65 7.81
C SER A 212 4.22 18.70 7.45
N GLY A 213 4.54 18.45 6.18
CA GLY A 213 5.90 18.60 5.63
C GLY A 213 6.76 17.34 5.69
N GLU A 214 6.13 16.17 5.83
CA GLU A 214 6.79 14.88 5.72
C GLU A 214 7.57 14.79 4.39
N ASP A 215 8.82 14.32 4.43
CA ASP A 215 9.66 14.13 3.25
C ASP A 215 9.77 12.65 2.86
N SER A 216 10.65 12.34 1.91
CA SER A 216 10.80 10.97 1.39
C SER A 216 11.31 9.95 2.40
N THR A 217 11.76 10.39 3.58
CA THR A 217 12.15 9.52 4.70
C THR A 217 10.96 9.12 5.58
N ALA A 218 9.80 9.77 5.45
CA ALA A 218 8.54 9.23 5.96
C ALA A 218 8.10 8.04 5.11
N LEU A 219 8.21 6.83 5.67
CA LEU A 219 7.94 5.57 4.97
C LEU A 219 6.66 4.92 5.48
N PHE A 220 5.72 4.64 4.58
CA PHE A 220 4.54 3.83 4.85
C PHE A 220 4.59 2.53 4.06
N THR A 221 4.62 1.39 4.75
CA THR A 221 4.91 0.11 4.08
C THR A 221 4.17 -1.11 4.61
N GLY A 222 3.75 -1.98 3.70
CA GLY A 222 3.26 -3.31 4.03
C GLY A 222 1.83 -3.36 4.54
N PHE A 223 0.95 -2.46 4.10
CA PHE A 223 -0.44 -2.37 4.58
C PHE A 223 -1.45 -2.57 3.46
N SER A 224 -2.66 -2.97 3.86
CA SER A 224 -3.88 -2.76 3.08
C SER A 224 -4.69 -1.65 3.74
N ILE A 225 -5.16 -0.66 2.97
CA ILE A 225 -6.01 0.43 3.48
C ILE A 225 -7.35 0.46 2.75
N THR A 226 -8.44 0.62 3.50
CA THR A 226 -9.79 0.50 2.97
C THR A 226 -10.81 1.39 3.68
N ASN A 227 -11.97 1.51 3.04
CA ASN A 227 -13.16 2.16 3.59
C ASN A 227 -12.95 3.61 4.03
N GLY A 228 -11.99 4.34 3.48
CA GLY A 228 -11.93 5.79 3.68
C GLY A 228 -13.09 6.51 2.97
N LEU A 229 -13.58 7.60 3.57
CA LEU A 229 -14.59 8.48 2.97
C LEU A 229 -14.29 9.95 3.29
N ALA A 230 -13.62 10.62 2.37
CA ALA A 230 -13.12 11.99 2.58
C ALA A 230 -13.61 12.99 1.53
N GLY A 231 -13.44 14.29 1.79
CA GLY A 231 -13.60 15.32 0.76
C GLY A 231 -12.53 15.26 -0.32
N SER A 232 -11.34 14.76 0.01
CA SER A 232 -10.26 14.47 -0.94
C SER A 232 -9.38 13.37 -0.36
N GLY A 233 -8.87 12.46 -1.18
CA GLY A 233 -7.96 11.40 -0.72
C GLY A 233 -8.67 10.40 0.18
N GLY A 234 -9.63 9.64 -0.36
CA GLY A 234 -10.36 8.66 0.45
C GLY A 234 -9.42 7.69 1.16
N GLY A 235 -8.49 7.08 0.42
CA GLY A 235 -7.44 6.26 1.01
C GLY A 235 -6.34 7.11 1.65
N ILE A 236 -5.62 7.87 0.83
CA ILE A 236 -4.47 8.68 1.25
C ILE A 236 -4.66 10.12 0.83
N TYR A 237 -4.41 11.04 1.77
CA TYR A 237 -4.37 12.47 1.53
C TYR A 237 -2.96 13.02 1.76
N ILE A 238 -2.39 13.65 0.72
CA ILE A 238 -1.05 14.22 0.72
C ILE A 238 -1.13 15.70 0.34
N LEU A 239 -0.69 16.59 1.23
CA LEU A 239 -0.71 18.03 1.02
C LEU A 239 0.63 18.64 1.45
N GLY A 240 1.39 19.16 0.48
CA GLY A 240 2.68 19.80 0.78
C GLY A 240 3.70 18.87 1.45
N ALA A 241 3.56 17.56 1.22
CA ALA A 241 4.39 16.49 1.78
C ALA A 241 4.90 15.60 0.63
N SER A 242 5.90 14.77 0.88
CA SER A 242 6.48 13.87 -0.14
C SER A 242 6.88 12.51 0.44
N PRO A 243 5.96 11.80 1.13
CA PRO A 243 6.24 10.48 1.70
C PRO A 243 6.59 9.43 0.66
N THR A 244 7.22 8.35 1.12
CA THR A 244 7.47 7.14 0.34
C THR A 244 6.47 6.05 0.73
N LEU A 245 5.79 5.47 -0.26
CA LEU A 245 4.82 4.38 -0.09
C LEU A 245 5.37 3.12 -0.76
N THR A 246 5.48 2.02 -0.02
CA THR A 246 5.99 0.75 -0.57
C THR A 246 5.16 -0.45 -0.17
N ASN A 247 4.83 -1.36 -1.10
CA ASN A 247 4.12 -2.60 -0.78
C ASN A 247 2.77 -2.33 -0.08
N VAL A 248 1.98 -1.43 -0.66
CA VAL A 248 0.69 -1.00 -0.10
C VAL A 248 -0.45 -1.34 -1.06
N THR A 249 -1.55 -1.85 -0.51
CA THR A 249 -2.82 -1.99 -1.23
C THR A 249 -3.78 -0.90 -0.78
N ILE A 250 -4.30 -0.13 -1.71
CA ILE A 250 -5.25 0.97 -1.49
C ILE A 250 -6.54 0.58 -2.21
N SER A 251 -7.52 0.09 -1.44
CA SER A 251 -8.71 -0.52 -2.02
C SER A 251 -10.02 -0.04 -1.42
N GLY A 252 -11.07 0.10 -2.23
CA GLY A 252 -12.42 0.34 -1.72
C GLY A 252 -12.59 1.67 -0.97
N ASN A 253 -11.75 2.66 -1.27
CA ASN A 253 -11.85 4.00 -0.67
C ASN A 253 -12.68 4.91 -1.56
N SER A 254 -13.37 5.86 -0.93
CA SER A 254 -14.31 6.73 -1.62
C SER A 254 -14.14 8.19 -1.23
N THR A 255 -14.63 9.09 -2.08
CA THR A 255 -14.79 10.50 -1.70
C THR A 255 -16.26 10.86 -1.56
N GLY A 256 -16.57 11.83 -0.69
CA GLY A 256 -17.86 12.49 -0.64
C GLY A 256 -18.15 13.34 -1.89
N ILE A 257 -19.29 14.03 -1.87
CA ILE A 257 -19.75 14.92 -2.94
C ILE A 257 -18.69 15.97 -3.28
N LEU A 258 -18.43 16.18 -4.58
CA LEU A 258 -17.39 17.08 -5.13
C LEU A 258 -15.94 16.68 -4.80
N GLY A 259 -15.75 15.52 -4.15
CA GLY A 259 -14.45 15.02 -3.78
C GLY A 259 -13.62 14.40 -4.91
N ARG A 260 -12.33 14.30 -4.63
CA ARG A 260 -11.25 14.01 -5.58
C ARG A 260 -10.25 13.03 -5.00
N GLY A 261 -9.64 12.18 -5.84
CA GLY A 261 -8.64 11.21 -5.36
C GLY A 261 -9.29 10.15 -4.49
N GLY A 262 -10.05 9.22 -5.07
CA GLY A 262 -10.71 8.15 -4.32
C GLY A 262 -9.69 7.31 -3.55
N GLY A 263 -8.65 6.84 -4.24
CA GLY A 263 -7.51 6.18 -3.63
C GLY A 263 -6.54 7.18 -3.02
N ILE A 264 -5.92 8.02 -3.84
CA ILE A 264 -4.90 8.99 -3.43
C ILE A 264 -5.25 10.39 -3.93
N TYR A 265 -5.16 11.38 -3.05
CA TYR A 265 -5.08 12.79 -3.42
C TYR A 265 -3.72 13.34 -3.05
N CYS A 266 -3.07 14.03 -3.99
CA CYS A 266 -1.80 14.69 -3.78
C CYS A 266 -1.80 16.11 -4.35
N ASP A 267 -1.25 17.04 -3.57
CA ASP A 267 -1.25 18.47 -3.87
C ASP A 267 0.08 19.10 -3.45
N ASN A 268 0.78 19.76 -4.39
CA ASN A 268 2.13 20.29 -4.19
C ASN A 268 3.09 19.28 -3.54
N SER A 269 3.10 18.05 -4.08
CA SER A 269 3.71 16.87 -3.45
C SER A 269 4.49 16.02 -4.45
N ASN A 270 5.65 15.48 -4.06
CA ASN A 270 6.53 14.68 -4.94
C ASN A 270 6.81 13.28 -4.35
N SER A 271 5.75 12.62 -3.88
CA SER A 271 5.82 11.27 -3.29
C SER A 271 6.35 10.20 -4.24
N THR A 272 6.93 9.15 -3.66
CA THR A 272 7.38 7.95 -4.38
C THR A 272 6.49 6.77 -4.02
N LEU A 273 5.99 6.06 -5.03
CA LEU A 273 5.18 4.86 -4.90
C LEU A 273 5.93 3.69 -5.55
N THR A 274 6.17 2.63 -4.79
CA THR A 274 6.82 1.41 -5.30
C THR A 274 6.05 0.17 -4.90
N ASN A 275 5.71 -0.69 -5.86
CA ASN A 275 4.92 -1.90 -5.61
C ASN A 275 3.60 -1.57 -4.86
N VAL A 276 2.83 -0.62 -5.40
CA VAL A 276 1.56 -0.17 -4.82
C VAL A 276 0.42 -0.61 -5.73
N THR A 277 -0.65 -1.11 -5.13
CA THR A 277 -1.89 -1.47 -5.83
C THR A 277 -2.98 -0.48 -5.44
N ILE A 278 -3.53 0.23 -6.41
CA ILE A 278 -4.65 1.18 -6.25
C ILE A 278 -5.85 0.57 -6.98
N THR A 279 -6.78 -0.02 -6.24
CA THR A 279 -7.89 -0.80 -6.81
C THR A 279 -9.27 -0.41 -6.30
N ASP A 280 -10.28 -0.41 -7.16
CA ASP A 280 -11.68 -0.28 -6.76
C ASP A 280 -11.99 0.96 -5.89
N ASN A 281 -11.27 2.06 -6.12
CA ASN A 281 -11.53 3.33 -5.43
C ASN A 281 -12.47 4.22 -6.25
N LEU A 282 -13.27 5.03 -5.56
CA LEU A 282 -14.32 5.85 -6.14
C LEU A 282 -14.15 7.34 -5.81
N ALA A 283 -13.94 8.18 -6.82
CA ALA A 283 -14.05 9.62 -6.68
C ALA A 283 -15.40 10.11 -7.20
N SER A 284 -16.06 11.01 -6.47
CA SER A 284 -17.31 11.60 -6.96
C SER A 284 -17.09 12.50 -8.17
N THR A 285 -15.87 13.07 -8.30
CA THR A 285 -15.57 14.06 -9.34
C THR A 285 -14.39 13.64 -10.20
N PHE A 286 -13.18 13.59 -9.64
CA PHE A 286 -11.96 13.40 -10.43
C PHE A 286 -10.95 12.50 -9.72
N GLY A 287 -10.23 11.68 -10.49
CA GLY A 287 -9.15 10.85 -9.96
C GLY A 287 -9.68 9.72 -9.09
N GLY A 288 -10.33 8.71 -9.70
CA GLY A 288 -10.86 7.57 -8.97
C GLY A 288 -9.76 6.84 -8.19
N GLY A 289 -8.68 6.48 -8.90
CA GLY A 289 -7.48 5.94 -8.30
C GLY A 289 -6.63 7.04 -7.66
N MET A 290 -6.22 8.04 -8.45
CA MET A 290 -5.30 9.08 -8.01
C MET A 290 -5.63 10.45 -8.61
N TYR A 291 -5.47 11.51 -7.82
CA TYR A 291 -5.49 12.90 -8.28
C TYR A 291 -4.15 13.57 -7.93
N CYS A 292 -3.42 14.03 -8.95
CA CYS A 292 -2.24 14.89 -8.84
C CYS A 292 -2.60 16.36 -9.13
N ARG A 293 -2.47 17.22 -8.12
CA ARG A 293 -2.79 18.65 -8.21
C ARG A 293 -1.54 19.50 -7.99
N GLU A 294 -1.42 20.59 -8.74
CA GLU A 294 -0.56 21.74 -8.43
C GLU A 294 0.90 21.36 -8.14
N ASN A 295 1.72 21.28 -9.20
CA ASN A 295 3.14 20.89 -9.11
C ASN A 295 3.39 19.54 -8.42
N SER A 296 2.46 18.58 -8.55
CA SER A 296 2.65 17.24 -7.98
C SER A 296 3.32 16.31 -8.99
N ASN A 297 4.60 16.02 -8.79
CA ASN A 297 5.43 15.22 -9.70
C ASN A 297 5.82 13.88 -9.05
N LEU A 298 4.81 13.04 -8.83
CA LEU A 298 5.00 11.74 -8.17
C LEU A 298 5.83 10.81 -9.05
N THR A 299 6.58 9.91 -8.41
CA THR A 299 7.30 8.81 -9.09
C THR A 299 6.61 7.49 -8.76
N LEU A 300 6.13 6.78 -9.79
CA LEU A 300 5.44 5.51 -9.68
C LEU A 300 6.27 4.41 -10.35
N THR A 301 6.59 3.35 -9.60
CA THR A 301 7.37 2.22 -10.11
C THR A 301 6.74 0.89 -9.68
N TYR A 302 6.45 0.00 -10.62
CA TYR A 302 5.72 -1.26 -10.35
C TYR A 302 4.35 -1.03 -9.68
N VAL A 303 3.61 -0.04 -10.17
CA VAL A 303 2.30 0.33 -9.61
C VAL A 303 1.18 -0.23 -10.47
N THR A 304 0.13 -0.75 -9.84
CA THR A 304 -1.10 -1.18 -10.52
C THR A 304 -2.24 -0.25 -10.15
N ILE A 305 -2.94 0.30 -11.15
CA ILE A 305 -4.10 1.17 -10.97
C ILE A 305 -5.26 0.55 -11.73
N THR A 306 -6.16 -0.13 -11.02
CA THR A 306 -7.17 -1.01 -11.63
C THR A 306 -8.58 -0.82 -11.09
N GLY A 307 -9.59 -0.88 -11.94
CA GLY A 307 -10.99 -0.90 -11.49
C GLY A 307 -11.47 0.36 -10.77
N ASN A 308 -10.71 1.46 -10.81
CA ASN A 308 -11.09 2.69 -10.14
C ASN A 308 -12.11 3.47 -10.98
N SER A 309 -12.94 4.27 -10.31
CA SER A 309 -14.03 5.00 -10.95
C SER A 309 -14.07 6.47 -10.53
N SER A 310 -14.41 7.36 -11.46
CA SER A 310 -14.67 8.76 -11.17
C SER A 310 -15.94 9.29 -11.84
N GLY A 311 -16.50 10.38 -11.31
CA GLY A 311 -17.68 11.01 -11.91
C GLY A 311 -17.43 11.66 -13.26
N TYR A 312 -16.37 12.47 -13.39
CA TYR A 312 -16.17 13.38 -14.52
C TYR A 312 -14.79 13.28 -15.19
N GLY A 313 -13.78 12.69 -14.56
CA GLY A 313 -12.57 12.36 -15.29
C GLY A 313 -11.41 11.80 -14.47
N GLY A 314 -10.54 11.06 -15.15
CA GLY A 314 -9.42 10.36 -14.54
C GLY A 314 -9.93 9.21 -13.67
N GLY A 315 -10.51 8.18 -14.28
CA GLY A 315 -10.89 6.96 -13.56
C GLY A 315 -9.69 6.39 -12.80
N GLY A 316 -8.58 6.19 -13.50
CA GLY A 316 -7.28 5.82 -12.93
C GLY A 316 -6.58 7.04 -12.33
N ILE A 317 -6.11 7.96 -13.17
CA ILE A 317 -5.32 9.13 -12.76
C ILE A 317 -5.91 10.41 -13.35
N TYR A 318 -6.06 11.43 -12.50
CA TYR A 318 -6.30 12.81 -12.91
C TYR A 318 -5.09 13.67 -12.58
N VAL A 319 -4.58 14.42 -13.56
CA VAL A 319 -3.37 15.24 -13.44
C VAL A 319 -3.71 16.69 -13.81
N SER A 320 -3.41 17.64 -12.93
CA SER A 320 -3.72 19.06 -13.17
C SER A 320 -2.75 20.07 -12.59
N TYR A 321 -2.80 21.28 -13.13
CA TYR A 321 -2.03 22.45 -12.69
C TYR A 321 -0.52 22.19 -12.69
N ILE A 322 0.01 21.95 -13.89
CA ILE A 322 1.45 21.78 -14.13
C ILE A 322 2.06 20.62 -13.32
N SER A 323 1.26 19.56 -13.14
CA SER A 323 1.71 18.33 -12.49
C SER A 323 2.23 17.35 -13.54
N ASN A 324 3.37 16.69 -13.27
CA ASN A 324 4.08 15.84 -14.22
C ASN A 324 4.54 14.54 -13.56
N PRO A 325 3.62 13.62 -13.20
CA PRO A 325 4.02 12.36 -12.60
C PRO A 325 4.79 11.49 -13.61
N SER A 326 5.81 10.80 -13.10
CA SER A 326 6.64 9.85 -13.85
C SER A 326 6.22 8.42 -13.52
N LEU A 327 5.84 7.66 -14.55
CA LEU A 327 5.35 6.30 -14.46
C LEU A 327 6.34 5.37 -15.17
N GLU A 328 6.88 4.42 -14.43
CA GLU A 328 7.77 3.38 -14.93
C GLU A 328 7.24 2.02 -14.53
N ASN A 329 7.05 1.09 -15.48
CA ASN A 329 6.52 -0.23 -15.15
C ASN A 329 5.16 -0.14 -14.43
N VAL A 330 4.23 0.64 -14.98
CA VAL A 330 2.89 0.84 -14.39
C VAL A 330 1.84 0.16 -15.25
N THR A 331 0.91 -0.53 -14.63
CA THR A 331 -0.28 -1.08 -15.29
C THR A 331 -1.50 -0.27 -14.88
N ILE A 332 -2.15 0.40 -15.83
CA ILE A 332 -3.41 1.13 -15.64
C ILE A 332 -4.47 0.41 -16.47
N THR A 333 -5.42 -0.26 -15.82
CA THR A 333 -6.41 -1.08 -16.54
C THR A 333 -7.79 -1.00 -15.93
N ASP A 334 -8.81 -1.21 -16.75
CA ASP A 334 -10.19 -1.37 -16.27
C ASP A 334 -10.74 -0.19 -15.44
N ASN A 335 -10.14 1.00 -15.55
CA ASN A 335 -10.64 2.19 -14.86
C ASN A 335 -11.73 2.88 -15.68
N THR A 336 -12.68 3.50 -14.99
CA THR A 336 -13.91 4.01 -15.61
C THR A 336 -14.25 5.44 -15.19
N VAL A 337 -15.01 6.12 -16.05
CA VAL A 337 -15.61 7.42 -15.75
C VAL A 337 -17.10 7.37 -16.08
N LEU A 338 -17.94 7.94 -15.21
CA LEU A 338 -19.38 7.87 -15.36
C LEU A 338 -19.95 8.85 -16.40
N GLU A 339 -19.72 10.15 -16.22
CA GLU A 339 -20.33 11.22 -17.04
C GLU A 339 -19.28 12.07 -17.77
N GLY A 340 -18.05 11.59 -17.90
CA GLY A 340 -16.92 12.38 -18.37
C GLY A 340 -15.95 11.64 -19.27
N ALA A 341 -14.65 11.97 -19.18
CA ALA A 341 -13.62 11.45 -20.08
C ALA A 341 -12.34 11.05 -19.33
N GLY A 342 -11.37 10.42 -20.01
CA GLY A 342 -10.12 9.93 -19.42
C GLY A 342 -10.35 8.82 -18.40
N GLY A 343 -10.66 7.62 -18.89
CA GLY A 343 -10.73 6.42 -18.07
C GLY A 343 -9.41 6.11 -17.39
N GLY A 344 -8.33 6.07 -18.19
CA GLY A 344 -6.98 5.79 -17.70
C GLY A 344 -6.38 7.04 -17.08
N ILE A 345 -5.95 7.97 -17.93
CA ILE A 345 -5.30 9.23 -17.54
C ILE A 345 -6.07 10.43 -18.10
N TYR A 346 -6.27 11.44 -17.25
CA TYR A 346 -6.84 12.72 -17.62
C TYR A 346 -5.86 13.85 -17.32
N CYS A 347 -5.51 14.67 -18.32
CA CYS A 347 -4.61 15.81 -18.16
C CYS A 347 -5.35 17.14 -18.27
N HIS A 348 -5.03 18.09 -17.38
CA HIS A 348 -5.59 19.44 -17.40
C HIS A 348 -4.55 20.51 -17.02
N ALA A 349 -4.73 21.73 -17.54
CA ALA A 349 -4.01 22.93 -17.13
C ALA A 349 -2.48 22.74 -17.08
N GLY A 350 -1.88 22.49 -18.25
CA GLY A 350 -0.41 22.47 -18.39
C GLY A 350 0.26 21.20 -17.87
N SER A 351 -0.47 20.10 -17.70
CA SER A 351 0.06 18.87 -17.10
C SER A 351 0.71 17.95 -18.12
N GLY A 352 1.73 17.22 -17.66
CA GLY A 352 2.65 16.48 -18.53
C GLY A 352 3.13 15.14 -17.96
N PRO A 353 2.28 14.11 -17.81
CA PRO A 353 2.75 12.79 -17.37
C PRO A 353 3.75 12.16 -18.36
N VAL A 354 4.68 11.37 -17.81
CA VAL A 354 5.69 10.61 -18.56
C VAL A 354 5.51 9.12 -18.29
N LEU A 355 5.40 8.32 -19.34
CA LEU A 355 5.13 6.89 -19.29
C LEU A 355 6.26 6.14 -19.98
N VAL A 356 6.91 5.24 -19.25
CA VAL A 356 7.92 4.32 -19.76
C VAL A 356 7.59 2.90 -19.28
N ASN A 357 7.68 1.90 -20.16
CA ASN A 357 7.37 0.51 -19.80
C ASN A 357 5.97 0.34 -19.21
N CYS A 358 4.99 1.12 -19.65
CA CYS A 358 3.64 1.11 -19.09
C CYS A 358 2.69 0.24 -19.91
N ILE A 359 1.60 -0.21 -19.29
CA ILE A 359 0.45 -0.79 -19.98
C ILE A 359 -0.79 0.03 -19.62
N LEU A 360 -1.46 0.58 -20.64
CA LEU A 360 -2.77 1.23 -20.53
C LEU A 360 -3.78 0.43 -21.36
N TRP A 361 -4.68 -0.26 -20.68
CA TRP A 361 -5.58 -1.21 -21.35
C TRP A 361 -6.99 -1.24 -20.76
N ASN A 362 -8.00 -1.29 -21.62
CA ASN A 362 -9.41 -1.39 -21.23
C ASN A 362 -9.89 -0.30 -20.26
N ASN A 363 -9.36 0.92 -20.38
CA ASN A 363 -9.86 2.05 -19.62
C ASN A 363 -10.97 2.79 -20.38
N LEU A 364 -12.01 3.22 -19.68
CA LEU A 364 -13.22 3.78 -20.28
C LEU A 364 -13.54 5.19 -19.78
N PRO A 365 -13.91 6.13 -20.67
CA PRO A 365 -14.06 5.94 -22.12
C PRO A 365 -12.77 6.07 -22.94
N HIS A 366 -11.66 6.52 -22.34
CA HIS A 366 -10.40 6.78 -23.04
C HIS A 366 -9.20 6.32 -22.21
N GLU A 367 -8.15 5.83 -22.88
CA GLU A 367 -6.86 5.56 -22.23
C GLU A 367 -6.21 6.85 -21.72
N ILE A 368 -6.12 7.87 -22.59
CA ILE A 368 -5.56 9.18 -22.26
C ILE A 368 -6.44 10.28 -22.87
N TYR A 369 -6.74 11.31 -22.08
CA TYR A 369 -7.57 12.44 -22.49
C TYR A 369 -6.99 13.78 -21.99
N PHE A 370 -6.97 14.81 -22.83
CA PHE A 370 -6.59 16.18 -22.47
C PHE A 370 -7.83 17.07 -22.35
N HIS A 371 -7.96 17.81 -21.26
CA HIS A 371 -9.04 18.79 -21.11
C HIS A 371 -8.95 19.86 -22.22
N GLN A 372 -10.08 20.19 -22.84
CA GLN A 372 -10.17 21.13 -23.98
C GLN A 372 -9.82 22.60 -23.65
N PHE A 373 -9.84 22.98 -22.37
CA PHE A 373 -9.51 24.33 -21.90
C PHE A 373 -8.35 24.33 -20.89
N GLY A 374 -7.75 25.50 -20.69
CA GLY A 374 -6.61 25.72 -19.82
C GLY A 374 -5.31 25.70 -20.60
N ASP A 375 -4.18 25.72 -19.88
CA ASP A 375 -2.86 25.62 -20.51
C ASP A 375 -2.67 24.27 -21.21
N SER A 376 -1.85 24.29 -22.25
CA SER A 376 -1.61 23.15 -23.15
C SER A 376 -0.97 21.98 -22.40
N ASN A 377 -1.54 20.79 -22.56
CA ASN A 377 -1.07 19.58 -21.90
C ASN A 377 -0.01 18.87 -22.75
N SER A 378 0.68 17.92 -22.15
CA SER A 378 1.49 16.96 -22.90
C SER A 378 1.40 15.57 -22.31
N VAL A 379 1.81 14.58 -23.08
CA VAL A 379 2.18 13.26 -22.54
C VAL A 379 3.39 12.77 -23.29
N THR A 380 4.35 12.18 -22.60
CA THR A 380 5.50 11.49 -23.23
C THR A 380 5.36 10.00 -22.98
N ILE A 381 5.43 9.21 -24.04
CA ILE A 381 5.19 7.77 -23.98
C ILE A 381 6.32 7.07 -24.74
N ALA A 382 7.04 6.18 -24.07
CA ALA A 382 8.07 5.34 -24.68
C ALA A 382 7.92 3.89 -24.18
N TYR A 383 8.28 2.93 -25.03
CA TYR A 383 8.30 1.50 -24.66
C TYR A 383 7.05 1.03 -23.90
N SER A 384 5.88 1.50 -24.31
CA SER A 384 4.62 1.24 -23.59
C SER A 384 3.55 0.65 -24.51
N ASP A 385 2.65 -0.13 -23.94
CA ASP A 385 1.50 -0.71 -24.64
C ASP A 385 0.24 0.09 -24.31
N ILE A 386 -0.31 0.77 -25.32
CA ILE A 386 -1.50 1.61 -25.18
C ILE A 386 -2.58 1.08 -26.11
N GLN A 387 -3.72 0.69 -25.54
CA GLN A 387 -4.84 0.17 -26.33
C GLN A 387 -5.28 1.17 -27.40
N GLY A 388 -5.28 0.75 -28.66
CA GLY A 388 -5.62 1.58 -29.83
C GLY A 388 -4.51 2.49 -30.33
N GLY A 389 -3.33 2.46 -29.70
CA GLY A 389 -2.15 3.25 -30.06
C GLY A 389 -2.32 4.77 -29.94
N GLU A 390 -1.43 5.53 -30.59
CA GLU A 390 -1.42 7.00 -30.53
C GLU A 390 -2.76 7.62 -31.00
N GLY A 391 -3.36 7.03 -32.04
CA GLY A 391 -4.51 7.61 -32.74
C GLY A 391 -5.80 7.70 -31.93
N VAL A 392 -5.90 6.99 -30.80
CA VAL A 392 -7.07 7.05 -29.91
C VAL A 392 -6.88 8.00 -28.72
N ILE A 393 -5.69 8.57 -28.55
CA ILE A 393 -5.45 9.57 -27.51
C ILE A 393 -6.20 10.85 -27.87
N VAL A 394 -7.08 11.29 -26.97
CA VAL A 394 -7.94 12.46 -27.23
C VAL A 394 -7.27 13.72 -26.72
N THR A 395 -6.70 14.51 -27.64
CA THR A 395 -5.96 15.74 -27.29
C THR A 395 -6.82 17.00 -27.21
N ASN A 396 -8.00 17.00 -27.85
CA ASN A 396 -8.89 18.16 -27.99
C ASN A 396 -8.17 19.44 -28.48
N ASP A 397 -7.17 19.27 -29.34
CA ASP A 397 -6.29 20.35 -29.82
C ASP A 397 -5.65 21.19 -28.70
N ASN A 398 -5.58 20.65 -27.46
CA ASN A 398 -5.05 21.33 -26.29
C ASN A 398 -3.82 20.61 -25.70
N GLY A 399 -2.89 20.25 -26.57
CA GLY A 399 -1.65 19.60 -26.16
C GLY A 399 -0.96 18.79 -27.24
N MET A 400 0.17 18.22 -26.85
CA MET A 400 0.99 17.37 -27.70
C MET A 400 1.15 15.97 -27.10
N VAL A 401 1.11 14.95 -27.95
CA VAL A 401 1.55 13.59 -27.60
C VAL A 401 2.96 13.43 -28.15
N TYR A 402 3.92 13.17 -27.28
CA TYR A 402 5.28 12.78 -27.66
C TYR A 402 5.31 11.24 -27.68
N TRP A 403 4.98 10.68 -28.85
CA TRP A 403 4.98 9.25 -29.11
C TRP A 403 6.37 8.79 -29.52
N GLU A 404 7.19 8.46 -28.52
CA GLU A 404 8.57 8.03 -28.72
C GLU A 404 8.64 6.58 -29.22
N GLU A 405 9.84 6.02 -29.27
CA GLU A 405 10.06 4.66 -29.78
C GLU A 405 9.57 3.55 -28.82
N GLY A 406 9.45 2.34 -29.36
CA GLY A 406 9.16 1.13 -28.58
C GLY A 406 7.70 0.95 -28.17
N ASN A 407 6.82 1.90 -28.47
CA ASN A 407 5.40 1.76 -28.14
C ASN A 407 4.68 0.75 -29.03
N ILE A 408 3.74 0.01 -28.44
CA ILE A 408 2.93 -1.01 -29.11
C ILE A 408 1.43 -0.81 -28.83
N ASP A 409 0.61 -1.48 -29.62
CA ASP A 409 -0.84 -1.63 -29.40
C ASP A 409 -1.16 -3.10 -29.66
N ALA A 410 -1.04 -3.92 -28.62
CA ALA A 410 -1.27 -5.35 -28.72
C ALA A 410 -1.82 -5.86 -27.40
N ASN A 411 -2.79 -6.79 -27.44
CA ASN A 411 -3.37 -7.34 -26.21
C ASN A 411 -2.26 -7.82 -25.25
N PRO A 412 -2.18 -7.30 -24.01
CA PRO A 412 -1.13 -7.65 -23.06
C PRO A 412 -1.06 -9.13 -22.69
N LEU A 413 -2.12 -9.91 -22.95
CA LEU A 413 -2.23 -11.32 -22.56
C LEU A 413 -1.96 -11.53 -21.06
N PHE A 414 -2.71 -10.82 -20.21
CA PHE A 414 -2.68 -11.05 -18.78
C PHE A 414 -3.17 -12.45 -18.41
N CYS A 415 -2.55 -13.06 -17.41
CA CYS A 415 -2.79 -14.44 -17.02
C CYS A 415 -4.22 -14.71 -16.54
N ASN A 416 -4.80 -13.81 -15.72
CA ASN A 416 -6.17 -13.97 -15.25
C ASN A 416 -6.80 -12.64 -14.81
N LEU A 417 -7.31 -11.89 -15.79
CA LEU A 417 -8.03 -10.63 -15.59
C LEU A 417 -9.19 -10.74 -14.59
N ASP A 418 -9.98 -11.81 -14.66
CA ASP A 418 -11.19 -11.97 -13.84
C ASP A 418 -10.90 -12.08 -12.33
N ASN A 419 -9.66 -12.44 -11.98
CA ASN A 419 -9.20 -12.59 -10.60
C ASN A 419 -8.19 -11.49 -10.19
N GLY A 420 -7.97 -10.47 -11.02
CA GLY A 420 -7.02 -9.39 -10.74
C GLY A 420 -5.55 -9.81 -10.86
N ASP A 421 -5.25 -10.90 -11.57
CA ASP A 421 -3.88 -11.32 -11.87
C ASP A 421 -3.43 -10.69 -13.20
N PHE A 422 -2.69 -9.60 -13.07
CA PHE A 422 -2.12 -8.83 -14.17
C PHE A 422 -0.68 -9.23 -14.50
N THR A 423 -0.23 -10.41 -14.08
CA THR A 423 1.01 -10.99 -14.61
C THR A 423 0.86 -11.31 -16.10
N LEU A 424 1.97 -11.29 -16.83
CA LEU A 424 1.98 -11.55 -18.27
C LEU A 424 2.05 -13.05 -18.58
N ALA A 425 1.42 -13.47 -19.67
CA ALA A 425 1.70 -14.79 -20.25
C ALA A 425 3.09 -14.84 -20.88
N GLU A 426 3.70 -16.03 -20.98
CA GLU A 426 5.02 -16.22 -21.63
C GLU A 426 5.10 -15.69 -23.06
N ASN A 427 3.98 -15.71 -23.80
CA ASN A 427 3.89 -15.21 -25.17
C ASN A 427 3.23 -13.82 -25.27
N SER A 428 3.15 -13.10 -24.16
CA SER A 428 2.68 -11.72 -24.14
C SER A 428 3.53 -10.84 -25.06
N PRO A 429 2.93 -9.96 -25.88
CA PRO A 429 3.68 -8.96 -26.64
C PRO A 429 4.39 -7.95 -25.73
N CYS A 430 3.98 -7.83 -24.46
CA CYS A 430 4.59 -6.97 -23.47
C CYS A 430 5.79 -7.62 -22.75
N ALA A 431 6.00 -8.93 -22.91
CA ALA A 431 7.10 -9.64 -22.30
C ALA A 431 8.43 -9.34 -23.02
N GLY A 432 9.38 -8.73 -22.32
CA GLY A 432 10.69 -8.35 -22.85
C GLY A 432 10.69 -7.24 -23.91
N ALA A 433 9.57 -6.56 -24.12
CA ALA A 433 9.40 -5.52 -25.14
C ALA A 433 9.66 -4.09 -24.63
N GLY A 434 9.79 -3.92 -23.30
CA GLY A 434 10.11 -2.65 -22.68
C GLY A 434 11.53 -2.18 -22.96
N GLU A 435 11.84 -0.96 -22.51
CA GLU A 435 13.16 -0.36 -22.58
C GLU A 435 14.20 -1.30 -21.95
N ASN A 436 15.35 -1.47 -22.60
CA ASN A 436 16.40 -2.40 -22.16
C ASN A 436 15.95 -3.88 -22.07
N GLY A 437 14.86 -4.26 -22.74
CA GLY A 437 14.36 -5.63 -22.79
C GLY A 437 13.64 -6.08 -21.52
N VAL A 438 13.17 -5.13 -20.69
CA VAL A 438 12.31 -5.44 -19.53
C VAL A 438 10.87 -5.74 -19.99
N ASN A 439 10.03 -6.23 -19.08
CA ASN A 439 8.60 -6.37 -19.36
C ASN A 439 7.92 -5.00 -19.27
N MET A 440 6.92 -4.74 -20.12
CA MET A 440 6.03 -3.61 -19.91
C MET A 440 5.01 -3.95 -18.81
N GLY A 441 4.56 -2.94 -18.08
CA GLY A 441 3.62 -3.06 -16.96
C GLY A 441 4.29 -3.34 -15.61
N ALA A 442 3.44 -3.48 -14.59
CA ALA A 442 3.84 -3.63 -13.19
C ALA A 442 4.36 -5.02 -12.82
N PHE A 443 4.09 -6.03 -13.64
CA PHE A 443 4.38 -7.43 -13.32
C PHE A 443 5.25 -8.10 -14.38
N GLY A 444 5.92 -9.16 -13.96
CA GLY A 444 6.62 -10.06 -14.86
C GLY A 444 5.70 -11.10 -15.49
N VAL A 445 6.33 -12.08 -16.16
CA VAL A 445 5.64 -13.27 -16.67
C VAL A 445 5.23 -14.18 -15.51
N GLY A 446 3.96 -14.55 -15.43
CA GLY A 446 3.39 -15.33 -14.32
C GLY A 446 2.70 -16.64 -14.72
N CYS A 447 2.44 -16.86 -16.01
CA CYS A 447 1.80 -18.07 -16.51
C CYS A 447 2.36 -18.51 -17.86
N GLU A 448 2.14 -19.78 -18.19
CA GLU A 448 2.49 -20.36 -19.49
C GLU A 448 1.88 -19.58 -20.65
N ALA A 449 2.46 -19.77 -21.84
CA ALA A 449 1.97 -19.15 -23.06
C ALA A 449 0.44 -19.33 -23.19
N MET A 450 -0.26 -18.21 -23.14
CA MET A 450 -1.68 -18.14 -23.43
C MET A 450 -1.80 -18.35 -24.92
N LEU A 451 -2.24 -19.53 -25.35
CA LEU A 451 -2.50 -19.83 -26.76
C LEU A 451 -3.31 -18.67 -27.35
N SER A 452 -2.65 -17.80 -28.13
CA SER A 452 -3.24 -16.55 -28.54
C SER A 452 -4.42 -16.86 -29.46
N PRO A 453 -5.53 -16.12 -29.36
CA PRO A 453 -6.36 -15.91 -30.51
C PRO A 453 -5.66 -14.90 -31.44
N GLN A 454 -4.69 -15.36 -32.25
CA GLN A 454 -4.23 -14.61 -33.41
C GLN A 454 -4.95 -15.19 -34.64
N GLU A 455 -5.72 -14.32 -35.29
CA GLU A 455 -6.45 -14.47 -36.57
C GLU A 455 -7.12 -15.84 -36.82
N ASP A 456 -8.46 -15.83 -36.85
CA ASP A 456 -9.32 -16.97 -37.20
C ASP A 456 -9.29 -18.19 -36.27
N VAL A 457 -9.01 -18.01 -34.97
CA VAL A 457 -9.43 -18.99 -33.97
C VAL A 457 -10.81 -18.63 -33.44
N ILE A 458 -11.81 -19.15 -34.15
CA ILE A 458 -13.13 -19.52 -33.63
C ILE A 458 -12.94 -19.95 -32.17
N SER A 459 -13.45 -19.18 -31.20
CA SER A 459 -13.65 -19.75 -29.86
C SER A 459 -14.47 -21.01 -30.06
N VAL A 460 -13.91 -22.22 -29.90
CA VAL A 460 -14.61 -23.48 -30.27
C VAL A 460 -15.94 -23.71 -29.55
N LYS A 461 -16.26 -22.86 -28.57
CA LYS A 461 -17.53 -22.81 -27.87
C LYS A 461 -17.98 -21.36 -27.68
N PHE A 462 -19.28 -21.17 -27.64
CA PHE A 462 -19.83 -19.92 -27.12
C PHE A 462 -19.49 -19.77 -25.63
N SER A 463 -19.17 -18.56 -25.18
CA SER A 463 -18.90 -18.27 -23.76
C SER A 463 -19.46 -16.90 -23.36
N LEU A 464 -20.02 -16.81 -22.15
CA LEU A 464 -20.38 -15.55 -21.50
C LEU A 464 -19.46 -15.36 -20.29
N HIS A 465 -18.77 -14.23 -20.23
CA HIS A 465 -17.86 -13.89 -19.13
C HIS A 465 -18.59 -13.12 -18.03
N GLN A 466 -18.00 -13.05 -16.84
CA GLN A 466 -18.56 -12.23 -15.78
C GLN A 466 -18.52 -10.75 -16.22
N ASN A 467 -19.60 -10.02 -15.96
CA ASN A 467 -19.65 -8.61 -16.27
C ASN A 467 -18.67 -7.89 -15.35
N TYR A 468 -17.97 -6.91 -15.89
CA TYR A 468 -16.99 -6.14 -15.14
C TYR A 468 -17.21 -4.64 -15.39
N PRO A 469 -17.24 -3.79 -14.35
CA PRO A 469 -17.16 -4.14 -12.93
C PRO A 469 -18.42 -4.93 -12.45
N ASN A 470 -18.30 -5.64 -11.33
CA ASN A 470 -19.41 -6.30 -10.63
C ASN A 470 -19.07 -6.52 -9.15
N PRO A 471 -19.70 -5.82 -8.18
CA PRO A 471 -20.81 -4.88 -8.34
C PRO A 471 -20.46 -3.65 -9.19
N PHE A 472 -21.46 -3.01 -9.78
CA PHE A 472 -21.26 -1.86 -10.67
C PHE A 472 -22.22 -0.72 -10.35
N ASN A 473 -21.86 0.50 -10.72
CA ASN A 473 -22.72 1.68 -10.61
C ASN A 473 -22.35 2.73 -11.65
N PRO A 474 -23.26 3.13 -12.54
CA PRO A 474 -24.32 2.37 -13.19
C PRO A 474 -23.85 1.58 -14.42
N VAL A 475 -22.57 1.66 -14.82
CA VAL A 475 -22.08 1.04 -16.07
C VAL A 475 -21.32 -0.26 -15.80
N THR A 476 -21.62 -1.30 -16.57
CA THR A 476 -20.85 -2.55 -16.60
C THR A 476 -20.70 -3.05 -18.03
N THR A 477 -19.61 -3.77 -18.31
CA THR A 477 -19.32 -4.38 -19.61
C THR A 477 -19.58 -5.88 -19.56
N LEU A 478 -20.38 -6.37 -20.50
CA LEU A 478 -20.67 -7.78 -20.72
C LEU A 478 -19.78 -8.27 -21.86
N ARG A 479 -18.82 -9.16 -21.56
CA ARG A 479 -17.93 -9.78 -22.56
C ARG A 479 -18.42 -11.19 -22.93
N TYR A 480 -18.34 -11.55 -24.20
CA TYR A 480 -18.80 -12.84 -24.71
C TYR A 480 -18.07 -13.27 -25.99
N ASP A 481 -17.99 -14.57 -26.21
CA ASP A 481 -17.22 -15.17 -27.29
C ASP A 481 -18.14 -15.90 -28.27
N LEU A 482 -17.95 -15.67 -29.57
CA LEU A 482 -18.71 -16.29 -30.65
C LEU A 482 -17.79 -17.22 -31.46
N PRO A 483 -18.02 -18.55 -31.50
CA PRO A 483 -17.34 -19.46 -32.44
C PRO A 483 -17.59 -19.08 -33.89
N GLU A 484 -18.83 -18.75 -34.20
CA GLU A 484 -19.32 -18.60 -35.55
C GLU A 484 -20.20 -17.37 -35.65
N ASP A 485 -20.43 -16.91 -36.88
CA ASP A 485 -21.39 -15.85 -37.16
C ASP A 485 -22.77 -16.28 -36.66
N ALA A 486 -23.29 -15.55 -35.67
CA ALA A 486 -24.49 -15.95 -34.96
C ALA A 486 -25.44 -14.76 -34.79
N LEU A 487 -26.75 -15.05 -34.78
CA LEU A 487 -27.72 -14.11 -34.24
C LEU A 487 -27.51 -14.07 -32.73
N VAL A 488 -27.14 -12.91 -32.19
CA VAL A 488 -26.89 -12.73 -30.76
C VAL A 488 -27.97 -11.85 -30.16
N ARG A 489 -28.58 -12.34 -29.08
CA ARG A 489 -29.51 -11.60 -28.23
C ARG A 489 -28.97 -11.56 -26.81
N ILE A 490 -28.67 -10.37 -26.30
CA ILE A 490 -28.33 -10.18 -24.88
C ILE A 490 -29.45 -9.40 -24.22
N THR A 491 -30.06 -10.05 -23.23
CA THR A 491 -31.22 -9.54 -22.51
C THR A 491 -30.93 -9.50 -21.03
N ILE A 492 -31.31 -8.40 -20.41
CA ILE A 492 -31.20 -8.18 -18.97
C ILE A 492 -32.56 -8.41 -18.35
N TYR A 493 -32.55 -9.10 -17.20
CA TYR A 493 -33.71 -9.47 -16.43
C TYR A 493 -33.55 -9.01 -14.99
N ASP A 494 -34.67 -8.68 -14.36
CA ASP A 494 -34.73 -8.58 -12.90
C ASP A 494 -34.82 -9.97 -12.25
N MET A 495 -34.82 -10.01 -10.91
CA MET A 495 -34.94 -11.27 -10.15
C MET A 495 -36.31 -11.97 -10.30
N MET A 496 -37.30 -11.29 -10.87
CA MET A 496 -38.60 -11.88 -11.19
C MET A 496 -38.62 -12.46 -12.61
N GLY A 497 -37.51 -12.37 -13.36
CA GLY A 497 -37.39 -12.83 -14.74
C GLY A 497 -38.05 -11.91 -15.76
N ARG A 498 -38.41 -10.67 -15.37
CA ARG A 498 -38.96 -9.68 -16.30
C ARG A 498 -37.83 -9.03 -17.08
N ILE A 499 -38.03 -8.86 -18.38
CA ILE A 499 -37.07 -8.16 -19.25
C ILE A 499 -36.98 -6.70 -18.81
N VAL A 500 -35.75 -6.27 -18.55
CA VAL A 500 -35.39 -4.90 -18.21
C VAL A 500 -34.90 -4.17 -19.46
N LYS A 501 -33.96 -4.78 -20.19
CA LYS A 501 -33.39 -4.19 -21.41
C LYS A 501 -32.89 -5.27 -22.36
N THR A 502 -33.08 -5.08 -23.65
CA THR A 502 -32.37 -5.85 -24.69
C THR A 502 -31.20 -5.02 -25.21
N LEU A 503 -29.98 -5.44 -24.90
CA LEU A 503 -28.77 -4.69 -25.28
C LEU A 503 -28.44 -4.87 -26.76
N ILE A 504 -28.62 -6.08 -27.27
CA ILE A 504 -28.36 -6.41 -28.66
C ILE A 504 -29.32 -7.49 -29.13
N ASN A 505 -29.69 -7.42 -30.40
CA ASN A 505 -30.48 -8.43 -31.10
C ASN A 505 -30.16 -8.35 -32.61
N SER A 506 -28.95 -8.76 -32.97
CA SER A 506 -28.45 -8.66 -34.34
C SER A 506 -27.50 -9.80 -34.68
N LYS A 507 -27.31 -10.05 -35.98
CA LYS A 507 -26.25 -10.95 -36.44
C LYS A 507 -24.90 -10.30 -36.20
N LEU A 508 -24.01 -11.02 -35.51
CA LEU A 508 -22.64 -10.61 -35.26
C LEU A 508 -21.70 -11.63 -35.86
N THR A 509 -20.55 -11.14 -36.33
CA THR A 509 -19.49 -12.01 -36.83
C THR A 509 -18.81 -12.77 -35.68
N THR A 510 -18.15 -13.89 -35.98
CA THR A 510 -17.31 -14.63 -35.04
C THR A 510 -16.28 -13.74 -34.31
N GLY A 511 -15.81 -14.20 -33.15
CA GLY A 511 -14.78 -13.57 -32.32
C GLY A 511 -15.24 -13.10 -30.95
N PHE A 512 -14.32 -12.47 -30.23
CA PHE A 512 -14.56 -11.84 -28.93
C PHE A 512 -15.37 -10.57 -29.10
N LYS A 513 -16.43 -10.42 -28.31
CA LYS A 513 -17.35 -9.27 -28.37
C LYS A 513 -17.58 -8.73 -26.96
N SER A 514 -17.93 -7.45 -26.91
CA SER A 514 -18.35 -6.79 -25.67
C SER A 514 -19.54 -5.88 -25.92
N ILE A 515 -20.35 -5.65 -24.88
CA ILE A 515 -21.43 -4.67 -24.89
C ILE A 515 -21.61 -4.07 -23.50
N GLN A 516 -21.89 -2.77 -23.43
CA GLN A 516 -22.10 -2.08 -22.17
C GLN A 516 -23.58 -2.02 -21.79
N TRP A 517 -23.84 -2.08 -20.49
CA TRP A 517 -25.11 -1.71 -19.89
C TRP A 517 -24.93 -0.60 -18.87
N ASN A 518 -25.67 0.49 -19.03
CA ASN A 518 -25.65 1.67 -18.18
C ASN A 518 -26.82 1.71 -17.17
N ALA A 519 -27.23 0.54 -16.65
CA ALA A 519 -28.33 0.41 -15.68
C ALA A 519 -29.66 1.07 -16.11
N THR A 520 -29.97 1.11 -17.41
CA THR A 520 -31.25 1.62 -17.92
C THR A 520 -32.16 0.50 -18.42
N ASN A 521 -33.47 0.75 -18.47
CA ASN A 521 -34.43 -0.11 -19.16
C ASN A 521 -34.55 0.25 -20.66
N ASP A 522 -35.40 -0.47 -21.40
CA ASP A 522 -35.65 -0.21 -22.84
C ASP A 522 -36.21 1.21 -23.13
N ALA A 523 -36.82 1.88 -22.15
CA ALA A 523 -37.28 3.27 -22.28
C ALA A 523 -36.17 4.30 -22.00
N GLY A 524 -34.95 3.84 -21.70
CA GLY A 524 -33.82 4.70 -21.33
C GLY A 524 -33.84 5.17 -19.87
N SER A 525 -34.83 4.74 -19.06
CA SER A 525 -34.94 5.15 -17.66
C SER A 525 -34.01 4.31 -16.76
N PRO A 526 -33.32 4.91 -15.78
CA PRO A 526 -32.51 4.17 -14.80
C PRO A 526 -33.33 3.15 -14.02
N VAL A 527 -32.70 2.03 -13.66
CA VAL A 527 -33.30 0.95 -12.87
C VAL A 527 -32.89 1.05 -11.39
N SER A 528 -33.58 0.32 -10.51
CA SER A 528 -33.28 0.33 -9.06
C SER A 528 -32.01 -0.45 -8.75
N ALA A 529 -31.25 -0.06 -7.70
CA ALA A 529 -30.18 -0.92 -7.19
C ALA A 529 -30.72 -2.31 -6.83
N GLY A 530 -29.89 -3.33 -7.02
CA GLY A 530 -30.27 -4.71 -6.76
C GLY A 530 -29.57 -5.70 -7.68
N LEU A 531 -29.99 -6.96 -7.54
CA LEU A 531 -29.49 -8.07 -8.34
C LEU A 531 -30.23 -8.12 -9.68
N TYR A 532 -29.48 -8.27 -10.76
CA TYR A 532 -29.99 -8.49 -12.11
C TYR A 532 -29.34 -9.73 -12.71
N LEU A 533 -29.99 -10.29 -13.72
CA LEU A 533 -29.45 -11.37 -14.53
C LEU A 533 -29.27 -10.86 -15.95
N TYR A 534 -28.17 -11.19 -16.61
CA TYR A 534 -28.05 -11.02 -18.06
C TYR A 534 -27.91 -12.39 -18.69
N THR A 535 -28.63 -12.59 -19.78
CA THR A 535 -28.61 -13.81 -20.57
C THR A 535 -28.17 -13.48 -21.97
N ILE A 536 -27.20 -14.23 -22.48
CA ILE A 536 -26.91 -14.28 -23.90
C ILE A 536 -27.60 -15.49 -24.51
N GLU A 537 -28.18 -15.28 -25.68
CA GLU A 537 -28.65 -16.32 -26.57
C GLU A 537 -27.96 -16.12 -27.91
N ALA A 538 -27.27 -17.14 -28.40
CA ALA A 538 -26.54 -17.08 -29.66
C ALA A 538 -26.82 -18.32 -30.51
N GLY A 539 -26.96 -18.12 -31.82
CA GLY A 539 -27.22 -19.16 -32.82
C GLY A 539 -28.68 -19.22 -33.29
N ASP A 540 -28.99 -20.15 -34.21
CA ASP A 540 -30.32 -20.31 -34.80
C ASP A 540 -31.02 -21.57 -34.25
N PRO A 541 -32.10 -21.44 -33.45
CA PRO A 541 -32.87 -22.58 -32.95
C PRO A 541 -33.56 -23.40 -34.04
N SER A 542 -33.71 -22.84 -35.25
CA SER A 542 -34.36 -23.49 -36.40
C SER A 542 -33.38 -24.16 -37.36
N ALA A 543 -32.07 -23.91 -37.20
CA ALA A 543 -31.04 -24.63 -37.93
C ALA A 543 -30.87 -26.03 -37.32
N SER A 544 -30.90 -27.06 -38.15
CA SER A 544 -30.75 -28.47 -37.78
C SER A 544 -29.35 -28.83 -37.24
N SER A 545 -28.52 -27.83 -36.93
CA SER A 545 -27.11 -27.93 -36.55
C SER A 545 -26.86 -28.02 -35.04
N GLY A 546 -27.86 -27.76 -34.19
CA GLY A 546 -27.73 -27.91 -32.74
C GLY A 546 -26.91 -26.80 -32.03
N HIS A 547 -26.59 -25.70 -32.71
CA HIS A 547 -25.80 -24.59 -32.17
C HIS A 547 -26.63 -23.51 -31.46
N SER A 548 -27.55 -23.89 -30.56
CA SER A 548 -28.21 -22.89 -29.69
C SER A 548 -27.46 -22.76 -28.36
N PHE A 549 -26.82 -21.61 -28.15
CA PHE A 549 -26.16 -21.29 -26.90
C PHE A 549 -27.04 -20.38 -26.05
N ARG A 550 -27.15 -20.71 -24.76
CA ARG A 550 -27.79 -19.85 -23.76
C ARG A 550 -27.01 -19.91 -22.46
N GLN A 551 -26.53 -18.78 -21.99
CA GLN A 551 -25.86 -18.67 -20.70
C GLN A 551 -26.38 -17.44 -19.95
N THR A 552 -26.59 -17.60 -18.65
CA THR A 552 -27.06 -16.55 -17.76
C THR A 552 -26.03 -16.31 -16.68
N ARG A 553 -25.77 -15.05 -16.35
CA ARG A 553 -24.95 -14.65 -15.21
C ARG A 553 -25.64 -13.57 -14.39
N LYS A 554 -25.22 -13.47 -13.13
CA LYS A 554 -25.73 -12.49 -12.16
C LYS A 554 -24.85 -11.24 -12.16
N MET A 555 -25.45 -10.09 -11.91
CA MET A 555 -24.76 -8.81 -11.73
C MET A 555 -25.44 -7.98 -10.65
N VAL A 556 -24.66 -7.22 -9.88
CA VAL A 556 -25.13 -6.44 -8.74
C VAL A 556 -24.99 -4.96 -9.08
N LEU A 557 -26.13 -4.26 -9.22
CA LEU A 557 -26.17 -2.81 -9.37
C LEU A 557 -26.22 -2.15 -7.99
N LEU A 558 -25.23 -1.32 -7.71
CA LEU A 558 -25.22 -0.40 -6.56
C LEU A 558 -25.81 0.96 -7.00
N LYS A 559 -26.35 1.73 -6.05
CA LYS A 559 -26.80 3.09 -6.27
C LYS A 559 -25.94 4.05 -5.48
#